data_AF-A0A1I7MHJ8-F1
#
_entry.id   AF-A0A1I7MHJ8-F1
#
_cell.length_a   1.000
_cell.length_b   1.000
_cell.length_c   1.000
_cell.angle_alpha   90.00
_cell.angle_beta   90.00
_cell.angle_gamma   90.00
#
_symmetry.space_group_name_H-M   'P 1'
#
loop_
_entity.id
_entity.type
_entity.pdbx_description
1 polymer ?
#
loop_
_entity_poly.entity_id
_entity_poly.type
_entity_poly.pdbx_seq_one_letter_code
_entity_poly.pdbx_strand_id
1 'polypeptide(L)' 'MPWWTTLMIAFGGLLLGGAWSLRQQKAPTWLWVAVAICAVMAVIAGILLALPGDA' A
#
# COMPACT_ATOMS: atom_id res chain seq x y z
N MET A 1 16.40 -1.37 9.29
CA MET A 1 15.09 -1.75 8.74
C MET A 1 15.27 -2.95 7.83
N PRO A 2 14.59 -4.08 8.11
CA PRO A 2 14.61 -5.25 7.22
C PRO A 2 14.14 -4.89 5.81
N TRP A 3 14.74 -5.48 4.79
CA TRP A 3 14.42 -5.22 3.38
C TRP A 3 12.95 -5.49 3.03
N TRP A 4 12.31 -6.46 3.71
CA TRP A 4 10.88 -6.76 3.60
C TRP A 4 9.98 -5.56 3.93
N THR A 5 10.36 -4.79 4.94
CA THR A 5 9.64 -3.58 5.36
C THR A 5 9.62 -2.55 4.24
N THR A 6 10.79 -2.33 3.64
CA THR A 6 10.97 -1.42 2.50
C THR A 6 10.14 -1.87 1.31
N LEU A 7 10.12 -3.18 1.03
CA LEU A 7 9.28 -3.75 -0.04
C LEU A 7 7.78 -3.50 0.21
N MET A 8 7.31 -3.63 1.45
CA MET A 8 5.90 -3.41 1.77
C MET A 8 5.47 -1.95 1.64
N ILE A 9 6.34 -1.02 2.04
CA ILE A 9 6.11 0.42 1.84
C ILE A 9 6.12 0.76 0.34
N ALA A 10 7.10 0.24 -0.41
CA ALA A 10 7.19 0.43 -1.86
C ALA A 10 5.96 -0.16 -2.59
N PHE A 11 5.49 -1.33 -2.15
CA PHE A 11 4.27 -1.96 -2.65
C PHE A 11 3.02 -1.13 -2.36
N GLY A 12 2.95 -0.50 -1.18
CA GLY A 12 1.91 0.47 -0.86
C GLY A 12 1.90 1.65 -1.86
N GLY A 13 3.05 2.21 -2.19
CA GLY A 13 3.17 3.24 -3.23
C GLY A 13 2.72 2.76 -4.62
N LEU A 14 3.10 1.54 -5.01
CA LEU A 14 2.68 0.91 -6.27
C LEU A 14 1.15 0.76 -6.33
N LEU A 15 0.53 0.26 -5.26
CA LEU A 15 -0.93 0.10 -5.16
C LEU A 15 -1.64 1.46 -5.23
N LEU A 16 -1.08 2.50 -4.65
CA LEU A 16 -1.63 3.85 -4.72
C LEU A 16 -1.65 4.36 -6.18
N GLY A 17 -0.56 4.12 -6.93
CA GLY A 17 -0.49 4.39 -8.36
C GLY A 17 -1.51 3.56 -9.17
N GLY A 18 -1.70 2.28 -8.79
CA GLY A 18 -2.74 1.42 -9.35
C GLY A 18 -4.16 1.94 -9.11
N ALA A 19 -4.46 2.39 -7.88
CA ALA A 19 -5.74 3.01 -7.54
C ALA A 19 -5.99 4.29 -8.34
N TRP A 20 -4.96 5.12 -8.51
CA TRP A 20 -5.05 6.33 -9.34
C TRP A 20 -5.31 6.00 -10.82
N SER A 21 -4.62 5.00 -11.36
CA SER A 21 -4.85 4.52 -12.72
C SER A 21 -6.28 3.99 -12.91
N LEU A 22 -6.79 3.20 -11.97
CA LEU A 22 -8.17 2.71 -11.97
C LEU A 22 -9.19 3.85 -11.96
N ARG A 23 -8.93 4.88 -11.14
CA ARG A 23 -9.77 6.08 -11.09
C ARG A 23 -9.80 6.80 -12.43
N GLN A 24 -8.67 6.92 -13.13
CA GLN A 24 -8.62 7.55 -14.46
C GLN A 24 -9.33 6.73 -15.54
N GLN A 25 -9.28 5.39 -15.44
CA GLN A 25 -9.98 4.49 -16.34
C GLN A 25 -11.50 4.47 -16.13
N LYS A 26 -12.04 5.33 -15.23
CA LYS A 26 -13.45 5.34 -14.82
C LYS A 26 -13.92 3.99 -14.29
N ALA A 27 -13.00 3.22 -13.70
CA ALA A 27 -13.33 1.97 -13.04
C ALA A 27 -14.34 2.23 -11.91
N PRO A 28 -15.19 1.25 -11.57
CA PRO A 28 -16.21 1.42 -10.55
C PRO A 28 -15.61 1.90 -9.23
N THR A 29 -16.31 2.80 -8.55
CA THR A 29 -15.79 3.54 -7.40
C THR A 29 -15.30 2.62 -6.27
N TRP A 30 -16.03 1.53 -6.02
CA TRP A 30 -15.66 0.57 -4.99
C TRP A 30 -14.30 -0.09 -5.25
N LEU A 31 -13.91 -0.26 -6.52
CA LEU A 31 -12.70 -0.97 -6.91
C LEU A 31 -11.45 -0.14 -6.61
N TRP A 32 -11.41 1.12 -7.07
CA TRP A 32 -10.25 1.97 -6.80
C TRP A 32 -10.15 2.35 -5.32
N VAL A 33 -11.28 2.46 -4.61
CA VAL A 33 -11.30 2.67 -3.16
C VAL A 33 -10.75 1.46 -2.42
N ALA A 34 -11.14 0.23 -2.78
CA ALA A 34 -10.60 -0.99 -2.17
C ALA A 34 -9.08 -1.09 -2.36
N VAL A 35 -8.57 -0.79 -3.56
CA VAL A 35 -7.13 -0.79 -3.85
C VAL A 35 -6.40 0.30 -3.06
N ALA A 36 -6.99 1.49 -2.91
CA ALA A 36 -6.43 2.56 -2.10
C ALA A 36 -6.35 2.16 -0.60
N ILE A 37 -7.37 1.47 -0.08
CA ILE A 37 -7.34 0.94 1.29
C ILE A 37 -6.21 -0.08 1.46
N CYS A 38 -6.06 -1.02 0.51
CA CYS A 38 -4.95 -1.98 0.53
C CYS A 38 -3.58 -1.30 0.50
N ALA A 39 -3.44 -0.23 -0.28
CA ALA A 39 -2.21 0.58 -0.34
C ALA A 39 -1.84 1.13 1.05
N VAL A 40 -2.81 1.73 1.75
CA VAL A 40 -2.64 2.28 3.10
C VAL A 40 -2.28 1.17 4.08
N MET A 41 -2.99 0.03 4.05
CA MET A 41 -2.74 -1.10 4.94
C MET A 41 -1.33 -1.68 4.75
N ALA A 42 -0.84 -1.76 3.50
CA ALA A 42 0.51 -2.23 3.21
C ALA A 42 1.59 -1.30 3.82
N VAL A 43 1.40 0.02 3.72
CA VAL A 43 2.32 1.00 4.33
C VAL A 43 2.29 0.89 5.85
N ILE A 44 1.10 0.81 6.46
CA ILE A 44 0.94 0.66 7.91
C ILE A 44 1.66 -0.61 8.37
N ALA A 45 1.41 -1.75 7.74
CA ALA A 45 2.05 -3.00 8.10
C ALA A 45 3.57 -2.95 7.92
N GLY A 46 4.07 -2.25 6.89
CA GLY A 46 5.50 -1.98 6.73
C GLY A 46 6.04 -1.20 7.92
N ILE A 47 5.44 -0.07 8.26
CA ILE A 47 5.89 0.75 9.40
C ILE A 47 5.86 -0.04 10.71
N LEU A 48 4.82 -0.82 10.97
CA LEU A 48 4.70 -1.66 12.16
C LEU A 48 5.83 -2.69 12.24
N LEU A 49 6.15 -3.39 11.15
CA LEU A 49 7.27 -4.34 11.10
C LEU A 49 8.65 -3.68 11.24
N ALA A 50 8.75 -2.37 11.02
CA ALA A 50 9.98 -1.62 11.25
C ALA A 50 10.15 -1.16 12.70
N LEU A 51 9.15 -1.36 13.57
CA LEU A 51 9.19 -0.87 14.94
C LEU A 51 10.26 -1.63 15.76
N PRO A 52 11.12 -0.92 16.53
CA PRO A 52 12.13 -1.57 17.35
C PRO A 52 11.46 -2.34 18.49
N GLY A 53 11.51 -3.67 18.40
CA GLY A 53 10.84 -4.60 19.31
C GLY A 53 10.50 -5.93 18.64
N ASP A 54 10.38 -5.92 17.30
CA ASP A 54 9.86 -7.05 16.51
C ASP A 54 10.96 -7.80 15.72
N ALA A 55 12.24 -7.69 16.14
CA ALA A 55 13.41 -8.28 15.48
C ALA A 55 14.22 -9.20 16.41
#